data_AF-A0A1J5QZI1-F1
#
_entry.id   AF-A0A1J5QZI1-F1
#
_cell.length_a   1.000
_cell.length_b   1.000
_cell.length_c   1.000
_cell.angle_alpha   90.00
_cell.angle_beta   90.00
_cell.angle_gamma   90.00
#
_symmetry.space_group_name_H-M   'P 1'
#
loop_
_entity.id
_entity.type
_entity.pdbx_description
1 polymer ?
#
loop_
_entity_poly.entity_id
_entity_poly.type
_entity_poly.pdbx_seq_one_letter_code
_entity_poly.pdbx_strand_id
1 'polypeptide(L)'
;MLLFATTGIGNGSTFRMIPVIFLTDRKRAAAGQAAAAQEQAVKDANKEAAAVIGFSSAVAAYGAFFVPKSYGTSIALTGGPQPALYGFIVFYVLCVLATWWYYSRKNAPTPC
;
A
#
# COMPACT_ATOMS: atom_id res chain seq x y z
N MET A 1 5.63 13.16 18.42
CA MET A 1 4.24 12.70 18.27
C MET A 1 3.76 12.77 16.82
N LEU A 2 3.95 13.88 16.11
CA LEU A 2 3.51 14.02 14.71
C LEU A 2 4.06 12.92 13.79
N LEU A 3 5.37 12.61 13.86
CA LEU A 3 6.00 11.57 13.04
C LEU A 3 5.35 10.19 13.27
N PHE A 4 5.21 9.75 14.51
CA PHE A 4 4.57 8.48 14.84
C PHE A 4 3.11 8.41 14.38
N ALA A 5 2.37 9.52 14.54
CA ALA A 5 0.99 9.61 14.08
C ALA A 5 0.91 9.51 12.54
N THR A 6 1.76 10.23 11.80
CA THR A 6 1.77 10.18 10.34
C THR A 6 2.17 8.81 9.81
N THR A 7 3.14 8.14 10.43
CA THR A 7 3.53 6.78 10.04
C THR A 7 2.42 5.78 10.36
N GLY A 8 1.74 5.95 11.50
CA GLY A 8 0.59 5.12 11.89
C GLY A 8 -0.58 5.26 10.93
N ILE A 9 -0.94 6.49 10.55
CA ILE A 9 -2.01 6.77 9.59
C ILE A 9 -1.68 6.19 8.21
N GLY A 10 -0.44 6.36 7.73
CA GLY A 10 -0.02 5.83 6.42
C GLY A 10 -0.04 4.31 6.34
N ASN A 11 0.40 3.63 7.41
CA ASN A 11 0.32 2.18 7.49
C ASN A 11 -1.13 1.71 7.57
N GLY A 12 -1.93 2.30 8.47
CA GLY A 12 -3.33 1.93 8.67
C GLY A 12 -4.19 2.15 7.42
N SER A 13 -3.96 3.23 6.67
CA SER A 13 -4.67 3.49 5.41
C SER A 13 -4.34 2.43 4.37
N THR A 14 -3.07 2.08 4.19
CA THR A 14 -2.63 1.08 3.20
C THR A 14 -3.14 -0.33 3.53
N PHE A 15 -3.03 -0.75 4.79
CA PHE A 15 -3.52 -2.06 5.22
C PHE A 15 -5.04 -2.20 5.14
N ARG A 16 -5.79 -1.11 5.30
CA ARG A 16 -7.25 -1.11 5.11
C ARG A 16 -7.65 -1.03 3.64
N MET A 17 -6.86 -0.34 2.82
CA MET A 17 -7.13 -0.13 1.41
C MET A 17 -7.18 -1.44 0.63
N ILE A 18 -6.21 -2.34 0.84
CA ILE A 18 -6.14 -3.64 0.14
C ILE A 18 -7.45 -4.46 0.30
N PRO A 19 -7.94 -4.79 1.50
CA PRO A 19 -9.17 -5.59 1.65
C PRO A 19 -10.41 -4.87 1.14
N VAL A 20 -10.47 -3.53 1.23
CA VAL A 20 -11.60 -2.76 0.68
C VAL A 20 -11.66 -2.89 -0.85
N ILE A 21 -10.53 -2.87 -1.54
CA ILE A 21 -10.47 -3.04 -3.00
C ILE A 21 -11.01 -4.41 -3.40
N PHE A 22 -10.50 -5.49 -2.81
CA PHE A 22 -10.94 -6.86 -3.13
C PHE A 22 -12.41 -7.08 -2.76
N LEU A 23 -12.88 -6.56 -1.63
CA LEU A 23 -14.29 -6.64 -1.24
C LEU A 23 -15.18 -5.88 -2.23
N THR A 24 -14.76 -4.70 -2.69
CA THR A 24 -15.53 -3.90 -3.64
C THR A 24 -15.61 -4.61 -5.00
N ASP A 25 -14.49 -5.17 -5.47
CA ASP A 25 -14.43 -5.89 -6.73
C ASP A 25 -15.28 -7.16 -6.73
N ARG A 26 -15.14 -8.02 -5.71
CA ARG A 26 -15.92 -9.26 -5.59
C ARG A 26 -17.40 -9.00 -5.34
N LYS A 27 -17.77 -7.97 -4.58
CA LYS A 27 -19.17 -7.58 -4.41
C LYS A 27 -19.79 -7.06 -5.70
N ARG A 28 -19.04 -6.32 -6.52
CA ARG A 28 -19.51 -5.89 -7.85
C ARG A 28 -19.69 -7.08 -8.78
N ALA A 29 -18.78 -8.05 -8.76
CA ALA A 29 -18.91 -9.27 -9.55
C ALA A 29 -20.11 -10.14 -9.13
N ALA A 30 -20.47 -10.14 -7.85
CA ALA A 30 -21.61 -10.87 -7.31
C ALA A 30 -22.93 -10.05 -7.30
N ALA A 31 -22.94 -8.84 -7.86
CA ALA A 31 -24.11 -7.96 -7.83
C ALA A 31 -25.28 -8.60 -8.59
N GLY A 32 -26.44 -8.74 -7.92
CA GLY A 32 -27.64 -9.37 -8.48
C GLY A 32 -27.69 -10.89 -8.37
N GLN A 33 -26.72 -11.52 -7.70
CA GLN A 33 -26.73 -12.96 -7.42
C GLN A 33 -27.41 -13.29 -6.08
N ALA A 34 -27.71 -14.57 -5.86
CA ALA A 34 -28.34 -15.05 -4.63
C ALA A 34 -27.49 -14.74 -3.37
N ALA A 35 -28.13 -14.65 -2.20
CA ALA A 35 -27.46 -14.35 -0.94
C ALA A 35 -26.26 -15.27 -0.64
N ALA A 36 -26.34 -16.54 -1.03
CA ALA A 36 -25.24 -17.50 -0.90
C ALA A 36 -24.01 -17.13 -1.76
N ALA A 37 -24.22 -16.62 -2.97
CA ALA A 37 -23.14 -16.16 -3.85
C ALA A 37 -22.48 -14.87 -3.31
N GLN A 38 -23.27 -14.01 -2.67
CA GLN A 38 -22.75 -12.81 -2.01
C GLN A 38 -21.89 -13.14 -0.79
N GLU A 39 -22.29 -14.12 0.02
CA GLU A 39 -21.48 -14.60 1.16
C GLU A 39 -20.17 -15.23 0.68
N GLN A 40 -20.23 -16.02 -0.41
CA GLN A 40 -19.05 -16.62 -1.01
C GLN A 40 -18.08 -15.56 -1.55
N ALA A 41 -18.58 -14.52 -2.22
CA ALA A 41 -17.77 -13.42 -2.71
C ALA A 41 -17.02 -12.67 -1.59
N VAL A 42 -17.61 -12.53 -0.40
CA VAL A 42 -16.91 -11.94 0.76
C VAL A 42 -15.80 -12.86 1.27
N LYS A 43 -16.05 -14.17 1.34
CA LYS A 43 -15.04 -15.15 1.78
C LYS A 43 -13.85 -15.15 0.83
N ASP A 44 -14.09 -15.12 -0.47
CA ASP A 44 -13.05 -15.14 -1.49
C ASP A 44 -12.27 -13.82 -1.52
N ALA A 45 -12.95 -12.67 -1.40
CA ALA A 45 -12.30 -11.37 -1.25
C ALA A 45 -11.36 -11.32 -0.04
N ASN A 46 -11.79 -11.85 1.12
CA ASN A 46 -10.98 -11.87 2.32
C ASN A 46 -9.74 -12.77 2.17
N LYS A 47 -9.87 -13.93 1.52
CA LYS A 47 -8.74 -14.82 1.24
C LYS A 47 -7.72 -14.16 0.31
N GLU A 48 -8.18 -13.56 -0.78
CA GLU A 48 -7.32 -12.87 -1.75
C GLU A 48 -6.62 -11.66 -1.12
N ALA A 49 -7.37 -10.83 -0.38
CA ALA A 49 -6.80 -9.70 0.33
C ALA A 49 -5.75 -10.13 1.36
N ALA A 50 -6.01 -11.20 2.13
CA ALA A 50 -5.06 -11.72 3.10
C ALA A 50 -3.78 -12.22 2.44
N ALA A 51 -3.89 -12.94 1.31
CA ALA A 51 -2.73 -13.41 0.55
C ALA A 51 -1.89 -12.23 0.02
N VAL A 52 -2.53 -11.21 -0.55
CA VAL A 52 -1.86 -10.01 -1.07
C VAL A 52 -1.22 -9.19 0.04
N ILE A 53 -1.89 -9.00 1.18
CA ILE A 53 -1.33 -8.33 2.36
C ILE A 53 -0.09 -9.09 2.85
N GLY A 54 -0.17 -10.42 2.97
CA GLY A 54 0.94 -11.25 3.44
C GLY A 54 2.17 -11.12 2.52
N PHE A 55 1.97 -11.28 1.21
CA PHE A 55 3.06 -11.18 0.25
C PHE A 55 3.68 -9.77 0.18
N SER A 56 2.85 -8.72 0.11
CA SER A 56 3.34 -7.34 0.09
C SER A 56 4.04 -6.94 1.39
N SER A 57 3.60 -7.46 2.55
CA SER A 57 4.26 -7.24 3.84
C SER A 57 5.66 -7.87 3.89
N ALA A 58 5.82 -9.06 3.30
CA ALA A 58 7.13 -9.69 3.18
C ALA A 58 8.09 -8.85 2.34
N VAL A 59 7.61 -8.27 1.23
CA VAL A 59 8.41 -7.34 0.42
C VAL A 59 8.72 -6.05 1.19
N ALA A 60 7.74 -5.50 1.91
CA ALA A 60 7.92 -4.28 2.71
C ALA A 60 8.94 -4.45 3.84
N ALA A 61 9.08 -5.66 4.39
CA ALA A 61 10.06 -5.96 5.43
C ALA A 61 11.51 -5.72 4.98
N TYR A 62 11.83 -5.89 3.68
CA TYR A 62 13.16 -5.54 3.14
C TYR A 62 13.49 -4.05 3.32
N GLY A 63 12.48 -3.18 3.45
CA GLY A 63 12.67 -1.75 3.73
C GLY A 63 13.45 -1.49 5.02
N ALA A 64 13.30 -2.35 6.03
CA ALA A 64 14.03 -2.24 7.30
C ALA A 64 15.54 -2.42 7.13
N PHE A 65 15.98 -3.18 6.13
CA PHE A 65 17.39 -3.32 5.78
C PHE A 65 17.84 -2.25 4.78
N PHE A 66 16.99 -1.93 3.81
CA PHE A 66 17.31 -1.00 2.73
C PHE A 66 17.55 0.43 3.26
N VAL A 67 16.76 0.90 4.22
CA VAL A 67 16.87 2.27 4.74
C VAL A 67 18.22 2.51 5.46
N PRO A 68 18.62 1.72 6.47
CA PRO A 68 19.93 1.88 7.11
C PRO A 68 21.09 1.69 6.14
N LYS A 69 20.99 0.71 5.23
CA LYS A 69 22.05 0.47 4.23
C LYS A 69 22.23 1.65 3.28
N SER A 70 21.13 2.25 2.82
CA SER A 70 21.16 3.42 1.93
C SER A 70 21.78 4.63 2.62
N TYR A 71 21.45 4.89 3.90
CA TYR A 71 22.13 5.92 4.68
C TYR A 71 23.63 5.66 4.82
N GLY A 72 24.01 4.42 5.15
CA GLY A 72 25.42 4.03 5.27
C GLY A 72 26.20 4.23 3.96
N THR A 73 25.64 3.80 2.83
CA THR A 73 26.25 4.01 1.50
C THR A 73 26.31 5.49 1.12
N SER A 74 25.28 6.27 1.41
CA SER A 74 25.25 7.72 1.18
C SER A 74 26.38 8.43 1.93
N ILE A 75 26.52 8.14 3.23
CA ILE A 75 27.57 8.75 4.07
C ILE A 75 28.96 8.31 3.60
N ALA A 76 29.14 7.04 3.27
CA ALA A 76 30.43 6.51 2.82
C ALA A 76 30.91 7.12 1.49
N LEU A 77 29.99 7.41 0.56
CA LEU A 77 30.32 7.91 -0.78
C LEU A 77 30.34 9.44 -0.88
N THR A 78 29.48 10.14 -0.12
CA THR A 78 29.25 11.59 -0.29
C THR A 78 29.57 12.41 0.96
N GLY A 79 29.92 11.76 2.08
CA GLY A 79 30.18 12.39 3.36
C GLY A 79 28.92 12.81 4.14
N GLY A 80 27.71 12.59 3.58
CA GLY A 80 26.45 12.96 4.23
C GLY A 80 25.24 12.10 3.82
N PRO A 81 24.12 12.20 4.55
CA PRO A 81 22.90 11.43 4.26
C PRO A 81 21.97 12.08 3.22
N GLN A 82 22.29 13.29 2.73
CA GLN A 82 21.43 14.06 1.83
C GLN A 82 21.00 13.30 0.57
N PRO A 83 21.90 12.61 -0.18
CA PRO A 83 21.46 11.89 -1.38
C PRO A 83 20.48 10.76 -1.08
N ALA A 84 20.63 10.04 0.04
CA ALA A 84 19.64 9.04 0.46
C ALA A 84 18.27 9.68 0.74
N LEU A 85 18.25 10.84 1.41
CA LEU A 85 17.01 11.56 1.71
C LEU A 85 16.27 12.00 0.44
N TYR A 86 16.99 12.54 -0.55
CA TYR A 86 16.38 12.90 -1.83
C TYR A 86 15.80 11.68 -2.55
N GLY A 87 16.49 10.54 -2.51
CA GLY A 87 15.97 9.27 -3.05
C GLY A 87 14.66 8.84 -2.40
N PHE A 88 14.57 8.91 -1.06
CA PHE A 88 13.33 8.58 -0.35
C PHE A 88 12.19 9.56 -0.68
N ILE A 89 12.46 10.86 -0.79
CA ILE A 89 11.46 11.86 -1.19
C ILE A 89 10.90 11.54 -2.57
N VAL A 90 11.76 11.26 -3.55
CA VAL A 90 11.33 10.90 -4.90
C VAL A 90 10.45 9.64 -4.87
N PHE A 91 10.86 8.62 -4.11
CA PHE A 91 10.07 7.41 -3.95
C PHE A 91 8.67 7.69 -3.35
N TYR A 92 8.58 8.51 -2.29
CA TYR A 92 7.30 8.88 -1.69
C TYR A 92 6.40 9.65 -2.65
N VAL A 93 6.95 10.58 -3.44
CA VAL A 93 6.20 11.31 -4.48
C VAL A 93 5.64 10.34 -5.52
N LEU A 94 6.43 9.38 -5.99
CA LEU A 94 5.97 8.36 -6.93
C LEU A 94 4.83 7.51 -6.34
N CYS A 95 4.93 7.10 -5.07
CA CYS A 95 3.85 6.38 -4.39
C CYS A 95 2.56 7.21 -4.31
N VAL A 96 2.66 8.49 -3.95
CA VAL A 96 1.50 9.40 -3.90
C VAL A 96 0.85 9.53 -5.28
N LEU A 97 1.64 9.73 -6.33
CA LEU A 97 1.14 9.83 -7.70
C LEU A 97 0.45 8.54 -8.16
N ALA A 98 1.02 7.37 -7.85
CA ALA A 98 0.42 6.09 -8.14
C ALA A 98 -0.93 5.93 -7.42
N THR A 99 -0.97 6.16 -6.10
CA THR A 99 -2.22 6.08 -5.33
C THR A 99 -3.28 7.05 -5.86
N TRP A 100 -2.87 8.28 -6.19
CA TRP A 100 -3.78 9.27 -6.75
C TRP A 100 -4.34 8.84 -8.11
N TRP A 101 -3.50 8.33 -9.01
CA TRP A 101 -3.89 7.93 -10.36
C TRP A 101 -4.85 6.72 -10.37
N TYR A 102 -4.61 5.73 -9.51
CA TYR A 102 -5.40 4.50 -9.50
C TYR A 102 -6.65 4.59 -8.62
N TYR A 103 -6.65 5.41 -7.57
CA TYR A 103 -7.69 5.31 -6.53
C TYR A 103 -8.41 6.64 -6.21
N SER A 104 -7.75 7.79 -6.33
CA SER A 104 -8.31 9.08 -5.88
C SER A 104 -8.81 9.99 -7.01
N ARG A 105 -8.40 9.76 -8.27
CA ARG A 105 -8.83 10.59 -9.40
C ARG A 105 -10.33 10.40 -9.70
N LYS A 106 -10.98 11.45 -10.24
CA LYS A 106 -12.42 11.45 -10.60
C LYS A 106 -12.87 10.31 -11.55
N ASN A 107 -11.95 9.73 -12.32
CA ASN A 107 -12.15 8.58 -13.22
C ASN A 107 -11.28 7.37 -12.81
N ALA A 108 -11.11 7.14 -11.51
CA ALA A 108 -10.34 6.00 -11.01
C ALA A 108 -11.04 4.68 -11.40
N PRO A 109 -10.30 3.65 -11.86
CA PRO A 109 -10.87 2.33 -12.14
C PRO A 109 -11.57 1.70 -10.92
N THR A 110 -11.01 1.94 -9.73
CA THR A 110 -11.48 1.42 -8.45
C THR A 110 -11.49 2.56 -7.42
N PRO A 111 -12.49 3.46 -7.45
CA PRO A 111 -12.58 4.54 -6.48
C PRO A 111 -12.74 3.94 -5.07
N CYS A 112 -11.83 4.33 -4.17
CA CYS A 112 -11.77 3.90 -2.77
C CYS A 112 -12.04 5.08 -1.84
#